data_AF-A0A9P6PIZ6-F1
#
_entry.id   AF-A0A9P6PIZ6-F1
#
_cell.length_a   1.000
_cell.length_b   1.000
_cell.length_c   1.000
_cell.angle_alpha   90.00
_cell.angle_beta   90.00
_cell.angle_gamma   90.00
#
_symmetry.space_group_name_H-M   'P 1'
#
loop_
_entity.id
_entity.type
_entity.pdbx_description
1 polymer ?
#
loop_
_entity_poly.entity_id
_entity_poly.type
_entity_poly.pdbx_seq_one_letter_code
_entity_poly.pdbx_strand_id
1 'polypeptide(L)'
;MSDSSDSSDSEIYIPKDPVVPLPVSGPRERKKVERYAVTVVEKPEKKLVIPEGKGIKLGDIPTVSNNIEKLKSSDETVKGLHRLLFGRVTPSKSPKNDLKAFYGFADMDEKEEEAVEEKLGRWTVGGLRELNDVFNLETGGDK
;
A
#
# COMPACT_ATOMS: atom_id res chain seq x y z
N MET A 1 16.99 10.45 -60.11
CA MET A 1 17.07 11.09 -58.77
C MET A 1 18.15 12.16 -58.85
N SER A 2 17.97 13.29 -58.12
CA SER A 2 18.55 14.66 -58.31
C SER A 2 17.64 15.56 -59.17
N ASP A 3 17.25 16.78 -58.82
CA ASP A 3 17.39 17.71 -57.67
C ASP A 3 16.25 18.75 -57.85
N SER A 4 15.43 19.09 -56.85
CA SER A 4 15.58 20.17 -55.87
C SER A 4 15.45 21.62 -56.42
N SER A 5 14.51 22.36 -55.80
CA SER A 5 14.29 23.82 -55.77
C SER A 5 13.71 24.53 -57.02
N ASP A 6 12.51 25.10 -56.90
CA ASP A 6 12.38 26.56 -57.02
C ASP A 6 11.11 27.09 -56.32
N SER A 7 11.31 28.24 -55.68
CA SER A 7 10.37 29.03 -54.92
C SER A 7 9.57 29.93 -55.86
N SER A 8 8.26 30.07 -55.67
CA SER A 8 7.50 31.17 -56.27
C SER A 8 6.39 31.62 -55.32
N ASP A 9 6.83 32.57 -54.51
CA ASP A 9 6.11 33.62 -53.82
C ASP A 9 4.88 34.11 -54.62
N SER A 10 3.70 34.01 -54.00
CA SER A 10 2.51 34.73 -54.46
C SER A 10 1.90 35.45 -53.27
N GLU A 11 2.39 36.67 -53.07
CA GLU A 11 1.83 37.64 -52.13
C GLU A 11 0.35 37.89 -52.46
N ILE A 12 -0.55 37.31 -51.66
CA ILE A 12 -1.96 37.64 -51.69
C ILE A 12 -2.15 38.91 -50.85
N TYR A 13 -2.22 40.05 -51.54
CA TYR A 13 -2.61 41.34 -50.99
C TYR A 13 -4.08 41.28 -50.55
N ILE A 14 -4.33 41.26 -49.24
CA ILE A 14 -5.68 41.37 -48.67
C ILE A 14 -5.88 42.83 -48.25
N PRO A 15 -6.84 43.56 -48.86
CA PRO A 15 -7.18 44.92 -48.46
C PRO A 15 -7.59 44.99 -46.97
N LYS A 16 -7.00 45.92 -46.22
CA LYS A 16 -7.32 46.20 -44.82
C LYS A 16 -8.64 46.97 -44.71
N ASP A 17 -9.76 46.26 -44.75
CA ASP A 17 -11.03 46.80 -44.25
C ASP A 17 -11.15 46.52 -42.74
N PRO A 18 -11.48 47.52 -41.90
CA PRO A 18 -11.66 47.29 -40.47
C PRO A 18 -12.93 46.47 -40.24
N VAL A 19 -12.78 45.18 -39.98
CA VAL A 19 -13.88 44.32 -39.55
C VAL A 19 -14.34 44.77 -38.17
N VAL A 20 -15.47 45.49 -38.14
CA VAL A 20 -16.21 45.85 -36.93
C VAL A 20 -16.63 44.55 -36.23
N PRO A 21 -16.26 44.28 -34.97
CA PRO A 21 -16.74 43.10 -34.27
C PRO A 21 -18.24 43.27 -33.96
N LEU A 22 -19.09 42.47 -34.60
CA LEU A 22 -20.48 42.31 -34.19
C LEU A 22 -20.51 41.70 -32.77
N PRO A 23 -21.29 42.26 -31.83
CA PRO A 23 -21.35 41.71 -30.47
C PRO A 23 -22.08 40.36 -30.50
N VAL A 24 -21.34 39.26 -30.33
CA VAL A 24 -21.90 37.93 -30.07
C VAL A 24 -22.44 37.91 -28.64
N SER A 25 -23.65 38.40 -28.46
CA SER A 25 -24.40 38.27 -27.21
C SER A 25 -25.24 37.00 -27.24
N GLY A 26 -24.75 35.99 -26.54
CA GLY A 26 -25.56 34.91 -26.01
C GLY A 26 -24.87 34.38 -24.75
N PRO A 27 -25.49 34.43 -23.57
CA PRO A 27 -24.85 33.91 -22.37
C PRO A 27 -24.71 32.39 -22.50
N ARG A 28 -23.50 31.91 -22.77
CA ARG A 28 -23.19 30.49 -22.56
C ARG A 28 -23.16 30.24 -21.05
N GLU A 29 -24.28 29.82 -20.50
CA GLU A 29 -24.31 29.26 -19.15
C GLU A 29 -23.46 27.98 -19.13
N ARG A 30 -22.32 28.05 -18.44
CA ARG A 30 -21.47 26.87 -18.22
C ARG A 30 -22.18 26.01 -17.17
N LYS A 31 -22.62 24.81 -17.56
CA LYS A 31 -23.10 23.81 -16.59
C LYS A 31 -22.01 23.53 -15.57
N LYS A 32 -22.33 23.68 -14.29
CA LYS A 32 -21.42 23.43 -13.18
C LYS A 32 -21.09 21.92 -13.16
N VAL A 33 -19.81 21.60 -13.22
CA VAL A 33 -19.34 20.22 -13.10
C VAL A 33 -19.42 19.83 -11.63
N GLU A 34 -20.31 18.91 -11.28
CA GLU A 34 -20.34 18.26 -9.98
C GLU A 34 -19.15 17.30 -9.90
N ARG A 35 -18.04 17.77 -9.31
CA ARG A 35 -16.92 16.90 -8.99
C ARG A 35 -17.32 16.10 -7.75
N TYR A 36 -17.50 14.80 -7.92
CA TYR A 36 -17.58 13.88 -6.79
C TYR A 36 -16.28 13.97 -6.00
N ALA A 37 -16.29 14.73 -4.91
CA ALA A 37 -15.26 14.67 -3.90
C ALA A 37 -15.51 13.37 -3.14
N VAL A 38 -14.61 12.39 -3.30
CA VAL A 38 -14.56 11.24 -2.40
C VAL A 38 -14.26 11.84 -1.03
N THR A 39 -15.28 12.00 -0.20
CA THR A 39 -15.09 12.18 1.23
C THR A 39 -14.38 10.92 1.69
N VAL A 40 -13.06 11.01 1.83
CA VAL A 40 -12.28 10.06 2.60
C VAL A 40 -12.79 10.23 4.00
N VAL A 41 -13.83 9.45 4.34
CA VAL A 41 -14.21 9.24 5.72
C VAL A 41 -13.00 8.53 6.29
N GLU A 42 -12.11 9.30 6.93
CA GLU A 42 -11.04 8.76 7.77
C GLU A 42 -11.74 7.93 8.82
N LYS A 43 -11.90 6.65 8.50
CA LYS A 43 -12.44 5.66 9.39
C LYS A 43 -11.54 5.74 10.62
N PRO A 44 -12.07 6.03 11.81
CA PRO A 44 -11.24 6.24 12.98
C PRO A 44 -10.32 5.04 13.09
N GLU A 45 -9.00 5.30 13.11
CA GLU A 45 -7.99 4.26 13.25
C GLU A 45 -8.36 3.45 14.48
N LYS A 46 -8.96 2.27 14.25
CA LYS A 46 -9.34 1.38 15.32
C LYS A 46 -8.04 1.01 16.01
N LYS A 47 -7.82 1.61 17.19
CA LYS A 47 -6.69 1.34 18.08
C LYS A 47 -6.43 -0.16 18.04
N LEU A 48 -5.19 -0.54 17.71
CA LEU A 48 -4.78 -1.94 17.69
C LEU A 48 -4.97 -2.45 19.12
N VAL A 49 -6.04 -3.22 19.32
CA VAL A 49 -6.22 -3.98 20.55
C VAL A 49 -5.32 -5.19 20.36
N ILE A 50 -4.14 -5.14 20.96
CA ILE A 50 -3.25 -6.30 21.02
C ILE A 50 -3.91 -7.26 21.99
N PRO A 51 -4.42 -8.43 21.54
CA PRO A 51 -4.99 -9.39 22.45
C PRO A 51 -3.90 -9.85 23.43
N GLU A 52 -4.22 -9.82 24.72
CA GLU A 52 -3.36 -10.38 25.77
C GLU A 52 -3.43 -11.91 25.66
N GLY A 53 -2.58 -12.47 24.81
CA GLY A 53 -2.38 -13.91 24.72
C GLY A 53 -1.80 -14.50 26.01
N LYS A 54 -1.76 -15.83 26.09
CA LYS A 54 -1.24 -16.57 27.26
C LYS A 54 0.30 -16.57 27.37
N GLY A 55 1.00 -15.97 26.40
CA GLY A 55 2.45 -16.03 26.27
C GLY A 55 3.20 -14.79 26.77
N ILE A 56 4.52 -14.84 26.64
CA ILE A 56 5.45 -13.73 26.90
C ILE A 56 5.50 -12.85 25.65
N LYS A 57 5.71 -11.53 25.82
CA LYS A 57 5.89 -10.63 24.68
C LYS A 57 7.07 -11.05 23.82
N LEU A 58 6.91 -11.00 22.50
CA LEU A 58 8.02 -11.24 21.57
C LEU A 58 9.18 -10.26 21.80
N GLY A 59 8.90 -9.04 22.28
CA GLY A 59 9.90 -8.04 22.64
C GLY A 59 10.70 -8.37 23.91
N ASP A 60 10.17 -9.18 24.81
CA ASP A 60 10.86 -9.56 26.05
C ASP A 60 11.82 -10.75 25.81
N ILE A 61 11.69 -11.44 24.67
CA ILE A 61 12.60 -12.51 24.27
C ILE A 61 13.80 -11.89 23.52
N PRO A 62 15.02 -11.89 24.10
CA PRO A 62 16.15 -11.11 23.56
C PRO A 62 16.55 -11.55 22.14
N THR A 63 16.59 -12.86 21.87
CA THR A 63 16.95 -13.39 20.54
C THR A 63 15.95 -12.96 19.47
N VAL A 64 14.65 -13.11 19.75
CA VAL A 64 13.57 -12.78 18.80
C VAL A 64 13.48 -11.26 18.61
N SER A 65 13.57 -10.48 19.68
CA SER A 65 13.55 -9.01 19.61
C SER A 65 14.68 -8.46 18.73
N ASN A 66 15.90 -8.99 18.87
CA ASN A 66 17.05 -8.62 18.05
C ASN A 66 16.85 -9.04 16.58
N ASN A 67 16.27 -10.20 16.32
CA ASN A 67 15.99 -10.66 14.96
C ASN A 67 14.92 -9.80 14.27
N ILE A 68 13.86 -9.42 14.98
CA ILE A 68 12.84 -8.46 14.49
C ILE A 68 13.45 -7.08 14.22
N GLU A 69 14.41 -6.64 15.03
CA GLU A 69 15.10 -5.37 14.81
C GLU A 69 15.97 -5.36 13.54
N LYS A 70 16.65 -6.47 13.24
CA LYS A 70 17.50 -6.64 12.06
C LYS A 70 16.72 -6.60 10.74
N LEU A 71 15.49 -7.11 10.72
CA LEU A 71 14.62 -7.06 9.53
C LEU A 71 14.32 -5.62 9.14
N LYS A 72 14.02 -5.34 7.87
CA LYS A 72 13.58 -4.00 7.47
C LYS A 72 12.08 -3.90 7.62
N SER A 73 11.58 -2.74 8.09
CA SER A 73 10.13 -2.49 8.20
C SER A 73 9.42 -2.55 6.84
N SER A 74 10.16 -2.42 5.73
CA SER A 74 9.66 -2.53 4.37
C SER A 74 9.50 -3.97 3.88
N ASP A 75 10.15 -4.94 4.53
CA ASP A 75 10.20 -6.32 4.08
C ASP A 75 8.81 -6.95 4.07
N GLU A 76 8.57 -7.80 3.07
CA GLU A 76 7.28 -8.45 2.90
C GLU A 76 6.98 -9.42 4.04
N THR A 77 8.00 -10.01 4.65
CA THR A 77 7.85 -10.92 5.80
C THR A 77 7.38 -10.18 7.05
N VAL A 78 7.89 -8.98 7.34
CA VAL A 78 7.41 -8.14 8.45
C VAL A 78 5.95 -7.74 8.23
N LYS A 79 5.60 -7.31 7.01
CA LYS A 79 4.22 -6.92 6.66
C LYS A 79 3.27 -8.12 6.68
N GLY A 80 3.71 -9.25 6.15
CA GLY A 80 2.98 -10.50 6.12
C GLY A 80 2.72 -11.00 7.53
N LEU A 81 3.74 -10.99 8.40
CA LEU A 81 3.62 -11.43 9.78
C LEU A 81 2.65 -10.52 10.54
N HIS A 82 2.77 -9.20 10.39
CA HIS A 82 1.82 -8.29 11.02
C HIS A 82 0.38 -8.54 10.53
N ARG A 83 0.19 -8.80 9.23
CA ARG A 83 -1.13 -9.13 8.67
C ARG A 83 -1.65 -10.47 9.19
N LEU A 84 -0.78 -11.45 9.41
CA LEU A 84 -1.13 -12.75 9.98
C LEU A 84 -1.63 -12.59 11.42
N LEU A 85 -0.87 -11.89 12.27
CA LEU A 85 -1.15 -11.75 13.70
C LEU A 85 -2.32 -10.79 13.99
N PHE A 86 -2.38 -9.64 13.32
CA PHE A 86 -3.35 -8.58 13.64
C PHE A 86 -4.48 -8.46 12.61
N GLY A 87 -4.48 -9.29 11.56
CA GLY A 87 -5.49 -9.27 10.49
C GLY A 87 -5.49 -7.99 9.66
N ARG A 88 -4.49 -7.10 9.82
CA ARG A 88 -4.42 -5.79 9.19
C ARG A 88 -3.00 -5.51 8.71
N VAL A 89 -2.91 -4.77 7.61
CA VAL A 89 -1.64 -4.15 7.20
C VAL A 89 -1.46 -2.88 8.02
N THR A 90 -0.27 -2.65 8.58
CA THR A 90 -0.01 -1.45 9.37
C THR A 90 -0.07 -0.19 8.51
N PRO A 91 -0.82 0.85 8.93
CA PRO A 91 -0.52 2.23 8.54
C PRO A 91 0.63 2.81 9.39
N SER A 92 0.98 2.13 10.49
CA SER A 92 2.02 2.50 11.46
C SER A 92 3.40 2.59 10.82
N LYS A 93 4.14 3.65 11.18
CA LYS A 93 5.55 3.85 10.80
C LYS A 93 6.49 2.77 11.38
N SER A 94 6.02 1.94 12.31
CA SER A 94 6.84 0.96 13.03
C SER A 94 6.13 -0.38 13.27
N PRO A 95 5.89 -1.20 12.23
CA PRO A 95 5.31 -2.55 12.39
C PRO A 95 6.11 -3.44 13.35
N LYS A 96 7.42 -3.19 13.50
CA LYS A 96 8.29 -3.89 14.44
C LYS A 96 7.86 -3.73 15.91
N ASN A 97 7.39 -2.54 16.29
CA ASN A 97 6.98 -2.30 17.67
C ASN A 97 5.70 -3.07 17.99
N ASP A 98 4.76 -3.11 17.04
CA ASP A 98 3.52 -3.86 17.15
C ASP A 98 3.81 -5.37 17.25
N LEU A 99 4.75 -5.89 16.44
CA LEU A 99 5.20 -7.27 16.52
C LEU A 99 5.85 -7.61 17.87
N LYS A 100 6.72 -6.74 18.39
CA LYS A 100 7.33 -6.95 19.72
C LYS A 100 6.32 -6.94 20.85
N ALA A 101 5.25 -6.16 20.72
CA ALA A 101 4.20 -6.05 21.72
C ALA A 101 3.21 -7.24 21.70
N PHE A 102 3.33 -8.19 20.77
CA PHE A 102 2.46 -9.35 20.67
C PHE A 102 2.75 -10.38 21.79
N TYR A 103 1.69 -10.82 22.48
CA TYR A 103 1.74 -11.76 23.63
C TYR A 103 1.36 -13.21 23.26
N GLY A 104 1.13 -13.49 21.97
CA GLY A 104 0.54 -14.76 21.53
C GLY A 104 -0.94 -14.61 21.19
N PHE A 105 -1.49 -15.65 20.56
CA PHE A 105 -2.93 -15.74 20.34
C PHE A 105 -3.65 -16.04 21.67
N ALA A 106 -4.81 -15.42 21.88
CA ALA A 106 -5.72 -15.81 22.96
C ALA A 106 -6.36 -17.17 22.62
N ASP A 107 -7.25 -17.68 23.45
CA ASP A 107 -8.02 -18.90 23.15
C ASP A 107 -8.77 -18.72 21.82
N MET A 108 -8.17 -19.24 20.74
CA MET A 108 -8.72 -19.16 19.39
C MET A 108 -9.79 -20.23 19.24
N ASP A 109 -10.88 -19.87 18.56
CA ASP A 109 -11.85 -20.87 18.11
C ASP A 109 -11.25 -21.69 16.95
N GLU A 110 -11.74 -22.90 16.72
CA GLU A 110 -11.32 -23.79 15.62
C GLU A 110 -11.35 -23.09 14.25
N LYS A 111 -12.31 -22.20 14.04
CA LYS A 111 -12.42 -21.37 12.81
C LYS A 111 -11.31 -20.33 12.69
N GLU A 112 -10.87 -19.77 13.81
CA GLU A 112 -9.77 -18.80 13.82
C GLU A 112 -8.44 -19.50 13.58
N GLU A 113 -8.25 -20.70 14.17
CA GLU A 113 -7.10 -21.57 13.90
C GLU A 113 -7.00 -21.93 12.42
N GLU A 114 -8.09 -22.43 11.81
CA GLU A 114 -8.14 -22.77 10.39
C GLU A 114 -7.82 -21.54 9.50
N ALA A 115 -8.33 -20.36 9.87
CA ALA A 115 -8.05 -19.13 9.13
C ALA A 115 -6.60 -18.66 9.27
N VAL A 116 -5.94 -18.92 10.40
CA VAL A 116 -4.50 -18.64 10.59
C VAL A 116 -3.66 -19.63 9.79
N GLU A 117 -4.03 -20.91 9.81
CA GLU A 117 -3.38 -21.97 9.03
C GLU A 117 -3.46 -21.70 7.52
N GLU A 118 -4.65 -21.35 7.01
CA GLU A 118 -4.84 -21.02 5.60
C GLU A 118 -3.97 -19.82 5.19
N LYS A 119 -3.89 -18.79 6.05
CA LYS A 119 -3.03 -17.62 5.80
C LYS A 119 -1.56 -18.02 5.80
N LEU A 120 -1.14 -18.93 6.67
CA LEU A 120 0.24 -19.41 6.74
C LEU A 120 0.59 -20.26 5.52
N GLY A 121 -0.33 -21.11 5.03
CA GLY A 121 -0.14 -21.94 3.84
C GLY A 121 0.10 -21.12 2.55
N ARG A 122 -0.42 -19.89 2.50
CA ARG A 122 -0.20 -18.95 1.38
C ARG A 122 1.23 -18.39 1.31
N TRP A 123 2.07 -18.58 2.33
CA TRP A 123 3.44 -18.07 2.32
C TRP A 123 4.33 -18.88 1.38
N THR A 124 5.35 -18.23 0.82
CA THR A 124 6.39 -18.91 0.04
C THR A 124 7.36 -19.64 0.97
N VAL A 125 8.04 -20.67 0.47
CA VAL A 125 9.07 -21.40 1.25
C VAL A 125 10.16 -20.45 1.75
N GLY A 126 10.53 -19.46 0.94
CA GLY A 126 11.49 -18.42 1.34
C GLY A 126 10.99 -17.61 2.54
N GLY A 127 9.75 -17.14 2.50
CA GLY A 127 9.16 -16.39 3.62
C GLY A 127 9.01 -17.22 4.90
N LEU A 128 8.71 -18.53 4.77
CA LEU A 128 8.66 -19.44 5.93
C LEU A 128 10.04 -19.66 6.55
N ARG A 129 11.10 -19.76 5.74
CA ARG A 129 12.49 -19.84 6.25
C ARG A 129 12.88 -18.56 6.99
N GLU A 130 12.56 -17.39 6.43
CA GLU A 130 12.78 -16.12 7.11
C GLU A 130 12.02 -16.03 8.44
N LEU A 131 10.78 -16.53 8.51
CA LEU A 131 10.04 -16.62 9.78
C LEU A 131 10.73 -17.53 10.79
N ASN A 132 11.25 -18.68 10.36
CA ASN A 132 12.00 -19.57 11.23
C ASN A 132 13.25 -18.88 11.79
N ASP A 133 13.96 -18.10 10.98
CA ASP A 133 15.12 -17.32 11.44
C ASP A 133 14.71 -16.26 12.48
N VAL A 134 13.56 -15.60 12.29
CA VAL A 134 13.03 -14.61 13.24
C VAL A 134 12.70 -15.25 14.58
N PHE A 135 11.99 -16.38 14.55
CA PHE A 135 11.58 -17.11 15.76
C PHE A 135 12.67 -18.04 16.31
N ASN A 136 13.85 -18.07 15.68
CA ASN A 136 14.98 -18.89 16.05
C ASN A 136 14.62 -20.39 16.13
N LEU A 137 13.90 -20.86 15.10
CA LEU A 137 13.47 -22.25 14.89
C LEU A 137 14.38 -22.95 13.89
N GLU A 138 14.49 -24.27 13.99
CA GLU A 138 15.31 -25.06 13.06
C GLU A 138 14.65 -25.15 11.67
N THR A 139 15.41 -24.85 10.62
CA THR A 139 14.97 -24.92 9.23
C THR A 139 15.14 -26.34 8.66
N GLY A 140 14.43 -27.31 9.23
CA GLY A 140 14.53 -28.73 8.84
C GLY A 140 13.29 -29.33 8.17
N GLY A 141 12.17 -28.60 8.11
CA GLY A 141 10.88 -29.12 7.63
C GLY A 141 10.60 -28.88 6.14
N ASP A 142 9.79 -29.77 5.56
CA ASP A 142 9.09 -29.53 4.30
C ASP A 142 7.89 -28.59 4.50
N LYS A 143 7.36 -28.03 3.41
CA LYS A 143 6.27 -27.05 3.44
C LYS A 143 4.92 -27.72 3.72
#